data_AF-A0A359KMJ1-F1
#
_entry.id   AF-A0A359KMJ1-F1
#
_cell.length_a   1.000
_cell.length_b   1.000
_cell.length_c   1.000
_cell.angle_alpha   90.00
_cell.angle_beta   90.00
_cell.angle_gamma   90.00
#
_symmetry.space_group_name_H-M   'P 1'
#
loop_
_entity.id
_entity.type
_entity.pdbx_description
1 polymer ?
#
loop_
_entity_poly.entity_id
_entity_poly.type
_entity_poly.pdbx_seq_one_letter_code
_entity_poly.pdbx_strand_id
1 'polypeptide(L)'
;ERRIPDYIRSLTGIDDQLVAGAPDFRSIAPTIVEIVGDLPLVGHNVEFDIGFLNAELARAGLPKLINQSIDTLALAATLAPETRRLNLGDVARSLGIPAKESHRSSNDATTTLEVFGALLGRAQKHGLVTLEDLTRLNQTRRAPVPVHNAVGRGRSILDTSHLASIPHAPGVYIMRDAADSVIYIGKARDLRKRVASYYSQPLGYTRKMDGLLQTLAT
;
A
#
# COMPACT_ATOMS: atom_id res chain seq x y z
N GLU A 1 -0.17 18.35 12.78
CA GLU A 1 0.74 17.19 12.84
C GLU A 1 0.25 16.13 13.85
N ARG A 2 0.93 14.98 13.93
CA ARG A 2 0.72 13.93 14.95
C ARG A 2 2.07 13.41 15.44
N ARG A 3 2.15 13.01 16.72
CA ARG A 3 3.33 12.35 17.30
C ARG A 3 3.65 11.05 16.56
N ILE A 4 4.93 10.79 16.28
CA ILE A 4 5.37 9.54 15.65
C ILE A 4 5.34 8.40 16.69
N PRO A 5 4.58 7.32 16.48
CA PRO A 5 4.56 6.18 17.39
C PRO A 5 5.92 5.46 17.48
N ASP A 6 6.28 4.94 18.66
CA ASP A 6 7.59 4.33 18.92
C ASP A 6 7.94 3.16 17.98
N TYR A 7 6.94 2.44 17.48
CA TYR A 7 7.15 1.38 16.49
C TYR A 7 7.48 1.91 15.08
N ILE A 8 6.92 3.06 14.67
CA ILE A 8 7.30 3.68 13.40
C ILE A 8 8.74 4.15 13.48
N ARG A 9 9.14 4.70 14.64
CA ARG A 9 10.53 5.03 14.94
C ARG A 9 11.43 3.80 14.86
N SER A 10 11.04 2.65 15.44
CA SER A 10 11.87 1.44 15.36
C SER A 10 11.95 0.84 13.95
N LEU A 11 10.90 1.01 13.14
CA LEU A 11 10.85 0.50 11.77
C LEU A 11 11.61 1.38 10.77
N THR A 12 11.50 2.70 10.91
CA THR A 12 11.97 3.69 9.91
C THR A 12 13.17 4.50 10.36
N GLY A 13 13.47 4.51 11.67
CA GLY A 13 14.45 5.41 12.27
C GLY A 13 13.99 6.87 12.36
N ILE A 14 12.78 7.21 11.89
CA ILE A 14 12.24 8.57 11.92
C ILE A 14 11.62 8.84 13.30
N ASP A 15 12.04 9.91 13.96
CA ASP A 15 11.48 10.38 15.22
C ASP A 15 11.04 11.84 15.16
N ASP A 16 10.34 12.28 16.21
CA ASP A 16 9.79 13.64 16.29
C ASP A 16 10.89 14.71 16.18
N GLN A 17 12.14 14.42 16.59
CA GLN A 17 13.27 15.35 16.48
C GLN A 17 13.74 15.51 15.02
N LEU A 18 13.82 14.41 14.28
CA LEU A 18 14.23 14.41 12.87
C LEU A 18 13.30 15.25 11.98
N VAL A 19 12.01 15.29 12.30
CA VAL A 19 11.00 16.01 11.51
C VAL A 19 10.64 17.39 12.08
N ALA A 20 11.21 17.79 13.21
CA ALA A 20 10.84 19.04 13.90
C ALA A 20 11.06 20.30 13.04
N GLY A 21 12.07 20.28 12.17
CA GLY A 21 12.36 21.37 11.22
C GLY A 21 11.95 21.08 9.78
N ALA A 22 11.27 19.95 9.52
CA ALA A 22 10.82 19.61 8.18
C ALA A 22 9.59 20.44 7.81
N PRO A 23 9.42 20.80 6.52
CA PRO A 23 8.23 21.50 6.07
C PRO A 23 7.00 20.60 6.25
N ASP A 24 5.85 21.21 6.51
CA ASP A 24 4.58 20.49 6.50
C ASP A 24 4.24 20.06 5.06
N PHE A 25 3.44 18.99 4.92
CA PHE A 25 3.07 18.51 3.59
C PHE A 25 2.35 19.57 2.76
N ARG A 26 1.48 20.38 3.37
CA ARG A 26 0.67 21.38 2.66
C ARG A 26 1.55 22.41 1.96
N SER A 27 2.68 22.78 2.57
CA SER A 27 3.65 23.75 2.04
C SER A 27 4.42 23.21 0.83
N ILE A 28 4.68 21.89 0.79
CA ILE A 28 5.41 21.25 -0.32
C ILE A 28 4.49 20.63 -1.37
N ALA A 29 3.19 20.52 -1.09
CA ALA A 29 2.25 19.82 -1.96
C ALA A 29 2.21 20.35 -3.41
N PRO A 30 2.26 21.67 -3.68
CA PRO A 30 2.34 22.18 -5.05
C PRO A 30 3.58 21.69 -5.80
N THR A 31 4.74 21.67 -5.14
CA THR A 31 6.00 21.17 -5.71
C THR A 31 5.93 19.68 -6.00
N ILE A 32 5.28 18.89 -5.14
CA ILE A 32 5.08 17.45 -5.40
C ILE A 32 4.21 17.23 -6.64
N VAL A 33 3.11 17.98 -6.79
CA VAL A 33 2.24 17.89 -7.98
C VAL A 33 3.01 18.27 -9.25
N GLU A 34 3.83 19.32 -9.18
CA GLU A 34 4.68 19.75 -10.30
C GLU A 34 5.71 18.68 -10.70
N ILE A 35 6.40 18.07 -9.72
CA ILE A 35 7.38 17.01 -9.96
C ILE A 35 6.73 15.77 -10.58
N VAL A 36 5.53 15.38 -10.11
CA VAL A 36 4.79 14.23 -10.62
C VAL A 36 4.33 14.47 -12.06
N GLY A 37 3.77 15.66 -12.33
CA GLY A 37 3.24 16.02 -13.65
C GLY A 37 2.23 14.98 -14.17
N ASP A 38 2.28 14.73 -15.49
CA ASP A 38 1.35 13.81 -16.18
C ASP A 38 1.97 12.44 -16.49
N LEU A 39 3.21 12.20 -16.06
CA LEU A 39 3.91 10.95 -16.38
C LEU A 39 3.38 9.76 -15.57
N PRO A 40 3.53 8.52 -16.08
CA PRO A 40 3.21 7.34 -15.31
C PRO A 40 4.03 7.24 -14.01
N LEU A 41 3.36 6.89 -12.92
CA LEU A 41 3.98 6.67 -11.62
C LEU A 41 4.42 5.22 -11.47
N VAL A 42 5.71 5.01 -11.24
CA VAL A 42 6.29 3.68 -11.02
C VAL A 42 6.60 3.49 -9.55
N GLY A 43 6.19 2.37 -8.97
CA GLY A 43 6.46 2.04 -7.58
C GLY A 43 6.43 0.54 -7.32
N HIS A 44 6.67 0.13 -6.07
CA HIS A 44 6.52 -1.24 -5.62
C HIS A 44 5.36 -1.31 -4.63
N ASN A 45 4.24 -1.93 -5.02
CA ASN A 45 2.95 -1.74 -4.37
C ASN A 45 2.45 -0.28 -4.46
N VAL A 46 2.66 0.37 -5.61
CA VAL A 46 2.56 1.83 -5.83
C VAL A 46 1.22 2.47 -5.46
N GLU A 47 0.12 1.72 -5.51
CA GLU A 47 -1.21 2.22 -5.11
C GLU A 47 -1.26 2.63 -3.64
N PHE A 48 -0.45 1.99 -2.79
CA PHE A 48 -0.29 2.39 -1.40
C PHE A 48 0.25 3.82 -1.31
N ASP A 49 1.38 4.10 -1.97
CA ASP A 49 2.02 5.42 -1.97
C ASP A 49 1.12 6.49 -2.60
N ILE A 50 0.47 6.18 -3.73
CA ILE A 50 -0.49 7.08 -4.38
C ILE A 50 -1.68 7.38 -3.44
N GLY A 51 -2.17 6.38 -2.71
CA GLY A 51 -3.23 6.55 -1.72
C GLY A 51 -2.83 7.51 -0.61
N PHE A 52 -1.61 7.40 -0.08
CA PHE A 52 -1.06 8.32 0.92
C PHE A 52 -0.93 9.75 0.37
N LEU A 53 -0.35 9.91 -0.81
CA LEU A 53 -0.21 11.22 -1.47
C LEU A 53 -1.57 11.87 -1.70
N ASN A 54 -2.54 11.13 -2.24
CA ASN A 54 -3.89 11.63 -2.49
C ASN A 54 -4.64 12.02 -1.21
N ALA A 55 -4.42 11.31 -0.10
CA ALA A 55 -4.99 11.69 1.18
C ALA A 55 -4.43 13.01 1.70
N GLU A 56 -3.11 13.24 1.56
CA GLU A 56 -2.49 14.49 1.97
C GLU A 56 -2.80 15.66 1.01
N LEU A 57 -2.86 15.41 -0.30
CA LEU A 57 -3.32 16.40 -1.29
C LEU A 57 -4.74 16.87 -0.99
N ALA A 58 -5.65 15.95 -0.67
CA ALA A 58 -7.01 16.30 -0.27
C ALA A 58 -7.05 17.18 1.00
N ARG A 59 -6.15 16.95 1.97
CA ARG A 59 -6.02 17.81 3.17
C ARG A 59 -5.39 19.17 2.86
N ALA A 60 -4.58 19.25 1.81
CA ALA A 60 -4.02 20.48 1.28
C ALA A 60 -5.01 21.24 0.37
N GLY A 61 -6.16 20.66 0.03
CA GLY A 61 -7.14 21.25 -0.88
C GLY A 61 -6.74 21.15 -2.36
N LEU A 62 -5.87 20.21 -2.70
CA LEU A 62 -5.37 19.98 -4.06
C LEU A 62 -6.05 18.77 -4.72
N PRO A 63 -6.10 18.72 -6.06
CA PRO A 63 -6.68 17.60 -6.79
C PRO A 63 -5.89 16.30 -6.55
N LYS A 64 -6.57 15.17 -6.76
CA LYS A 64 -5.95 13.85 -6.71
C LYS A 64 -5.03 13.65 -7.91
N LEU A 65 -3.93 12.94 -7.69
CA LEU A 65 -3.15 12.28 -8.72
C LEU A 65 -4.01 11.20 -9.39
N ILE A 66 -4.13 11.30 -10.71
CA ILE A 66 -4.86 10.37 -11.58
C ILE A 66 -3.94 9.71 -12.61
N ASN A 67 -2.63 9.82 -12.40
CA ASN A 67 -1.60 9.28 -13.26
C ASN A 67 -1.78 7.78 -13.44
N GLN A 68 -1.40 7.29 -14.62
CA GLN A 68 -1.26 5.86 -14.84
C GLN A 68 -0.20 5.28 -13.89
N SER A 69 -0.51 4.19 -13.23
CA SER A 69 0.38 3.55 -12.26
C SER A 69 1.00 2.27 -12.84
N ILE A 70 2.31 2.08 -12.66
CA ILE A 70 3.02 0.83 -12.96
C ILE A 70 3.62 0.28 -11.67
N ASP A 71 3.10 -0.87 -11.23
CA ASP A 71 3.54 -1.59 -10.05
C ASP A 71 4.56 -2.68 -10.40
N THR A 72 5.80 -2.49 -9.95
CA THR A 72 6.91 -3.44 -10.10
C THR A 72 6.67 -4.76 -9.39
N LEU A 73 5.82 -4.81 -8.35
CA LEU A 73 5.44 -6.06 -7.68
C LEU A 73 4.63 -6.96 -8.63
N ALA A 74 3.72 -6.38 -9.40
CA ALA A 74 2.94 -7.11 -10.41
C ALA A 74 3.84 -7.54 -11.57
N LEU A 75 4.71 -6.65 -12.06
CA LEU A 75 5.69 -6.98 -13.10
C LEU A 75 6.61 -8.12 -12.66
N ALA A 76 7.16 -8.08 -11.44
CA ALA A 76 8.04 -9.11 -10.91
C ALA A 76 7.35 -10.47 -10.77
N ALA A 77 6.05 -10.49 -10.46
CA ALA A 77 5.29 -11.74 -10.37
C ALA A 77 5.27 -12.52 -11.69
N THR A 78 5.31 -11.82 -12.83
CA THR A 78 5.30 -12.42 -14.17
C THR A 78 6.71 -12.57 -14.73
N LEU A 79 7.54 -11.53 -14.58
CA LEU A 79 8.84 -11.43 -15.24
C LEU A 79 10.01 -11.93 -14.39
N ALA A 80 9.78 -12.22 -13.11
CA ALA A 80 10.76 -12.82 -12.20
C ALA A 80 10.16 -14.00 -11.41
N PRO A 81 9.65 -15.04 -12.10
CA PRO A 81 8.97 -16.18 -11.48
C PRO A 81 9.86 -16.99 -10.52
N GLU A 82 11.19 -16.86 -10.62
CA GLU A 82 12.14 -17.46 -9.69
C GLU A 82 12.11 -16.81 -8.29
N THR A 83 11.50 -15.63 -8.16
CA THR A 83 11.45 -14.88 -6.91
C THR A 83 10.42 -15.47 -5.96
N ARG A 84 10.87 -16.15 -4.90
CA ARG A 84 9.98 -16.77 -3.91
C ARG A 84 9.10 -15.77 -3.14
N ARG A 85 9.61 -14.57 -2.87
CA ARG A 85 8.93 -13.53 -2.11
C ARG A 85 8.99 -12.23 -2.90
N LEU A 86 7.83 -11.60 -3.13
CA LEU A 86 7.73 -10.43 -4.00
C LEU A 86 7.79 -9.11 -3.22
N ASN A 87 8.54 -9.03 -2.12
CA ASN A 87 8.86 -7.71 -1.54
C ASN A 87 10.08 -7.12 -2.27
N LEU A 88 10.21 -5.80 -2.22
CA LEU A 88 11.22 -5.07 -3.00
C LEU A 88 12.63 -5.64 -2.83
N GLY A 89 13.05 -5.92 -1.58
CA GLY A 89 14.38 -6.47 -1.30
C GLY A 89 14.60 -7.88 -1.85
N ASP A 90 13.61 -8.76 -1.75
CA ASP A 90 13.68 -10.11 -2.32
C ASP A 90 13.70 -10.09 -3.85
N VAL A 91 12.89 -9.21 -4.48
CA VAL A 91 12.91 -9.00 -5.94
C VAL A 91 14.26 -8.44 -6.38
N ALA A 92 14.77 -7.38 -5.73
CA ALA A 92 16.07 -6.81 -6.04
C ALA A 92 17.19 -7.86 -6.00
N ARG A 93 17.23 -8.68 -4.93
CA ARG A 93 18.20 -9.78 -4.81
C ARG A 93 18.08 -10.81 -5.93
N SER A 94 16.86 -11.22 -6.29
CA SER A 94 16.65 -12.18 -7.38
C SER A 94 17.14 -11.66 -8.74
N LEU A 95 17.08 -10.34 -8.94
CA LEU A 95 17.53 -9.65 -10.14
C LEU A 95 19.02 -9.29 -10.11
N GLY A 96 19.76 -9.68 -9.06
CA GLY A 96 21.18 -9.38 -8.90
C GLY A 96 21.48 -7.94 -8.49
N ILE A 97 20.47 -7.21 -7.99
CA ILE A 97 20.62 -5.81 -7.55
C ILE A 97 21.12 -5.82 -6.08
N PRO A 98 22.24 -5.14 -5.78
CA PRO A 98 22.77 -5.08 -4.42
C PRO A 98 21.79 -4.41 -3.46
N ALA A 99 21.65 -4.97 -2.25
CA ALA A 99 20.89 -4.31 -1.20
C ALA A 99 21.61 -3.03 -0.76
N LYS A 100 21.06 -1.86 -1.09
CA LYS A 100 21.45 -0.60 -0.46
C LYS A 100 20.89 -0.61 0.96
N GLU A 101 21.62 -0.10 1.95
CA GLU A 101 21.15 -0.09 3.34
C GLU A 101 19.74 0.49 3.44
N SER A 102 18.79 -0.37 3.79
CA SER A 102 17.37 -0.16 3.52
C SER A 102 16.68 0.46 4.73
N HIS A 103 16.81 1.78 4.94
CA HIS A 103 16.03 2.50 5.96
C HIS A 103 15.67 3.95 5.56
N ARG A 104 15.78 4.34 4.29
CA ARG A 104 15.37 5.67 3.80
C ARG A 104 14.54 5.56 2.53
N SER A 105 13.50 6.38 2.42
CA SER A 105 12.60 6.43 1.24
C SER A 105 13.36 6.67 -0.08
N SER A 106 14.47 7.40 -0.04
CA SER A 106 15.36 7.59 -1.20
C SER A 106 15.98 6.28 -1.70
N ASN A 107 16.34 5.38 -0.79
CA ASN A 107 16.98 4.11 -1.13
C ASN A 107 15.95 3.14 -1.72
N ASP A 108 14.73 3.13 -1.19
CA ASP A 108 13.64 2.31 -1.74
C ASP A 108 13.21 2.81 -3.13
N ALA A 109 13.11 4.13 -3.34
CA ALA A 109 12.83 4.70 -4.66
C ALA A 109 13.94 4.36 -5.67
N THR A 110 15.21 4.45 -5.26
CA THR A 110 16.35 4.09 -6.12
C THR A 110 16.36 2.60 -6.44
N THR A 111 16.10 1.75 -5.45
CA THR A 111 16.03 0.29 -5.64
C THR A 111 14.86 -0.06 -6.56
N THR A 112 13.73 0.62 -6.42
CA THR A 112 12.56 0.44 -7.29
C THR A 112 12.87 0.81 -8.74
N LEU A 113 13.64 1.88 -8.98
CA LEU A 113 14.09 2.26 -10.31
C LEU A 113 15.00 1.17 -10.94
N GLU A 114 15.96 0.64 -10.17
CA GLU A 114 16.85 -0.43 -10.64
C GLU A 114 16.06 -1.72 -10.93
N VAL A 115 15.15 -2.10 -10.03
CA VAL A 115 14.23 -3.23 -10.23
C VAL A 115 13.39 -3.03 -11.48
N PHE A 116 12.80 -1.84 -11.66
CA PHE A 116 12.01 -1.53 -12.83
C PHE A 116 12.83 -1.66 -14.12
N GLY A 117 14.05 -1.11 -14.16
CA GLY A 117 14.95 -1.24 -15.31
C GLY A 117 15.29 -2.69 -15.65
N ALA A 118 15.58 -3.52 -14.65
CA ALA A 118 15.85 -4.94 -14.85
C ALA A 118 14.60 -5.70 -15.36
N LEU A 119 13.41 -5.39 -14.83
CA LEU A 119 12.14 -5.96 -15.29
C LEU A 119 11.81 -5.52 -16.71
N LEU A 120 12.08 -4.26 -17.09
CA LEU A 120 11.95 -3.79 -18.47
C LEU A 120 12.85 -4.58 -19.42
N GLY A 121 14.10 -4.81 -19.04
CA GLY A 121 15.01 -5.63 -19.86
C GLY A 121 14.52 -7.07 -20.06
N ARG A 122 13.79 -7.63 -19.09
CA ARG A 122 13.12 -8.94 -19.24
C ARG A 122 11.85 -8.84 -20.09
N ALA A 123 11.02 -7.81 -19.88
CA ALA A 123 9.82 -7.56 -20.66
C ALA A 123 10.13 -7.47 -22.16
N GLN A 124 11.20 -6.74 -22.52
CA GLN A 124 11.67 -6.61 -23.90
C GLN A 124 12.06 -7.96 -24.53
N LYS A 125 12.69 -8.87 -23.77
CA LYS A 125 13.01 -10.23 -24.24
C LYS A 125 11.76 -11.08 -24.51
N HIS A 126 10.64 -10.74 -23.89
CA HIS A 126 9.34 -11.36 -24.13
C HIS A 126 8.49 -10.59 -25.16
N GLY A 127 9.05 -9.59 -25.85
CA GLY A 127 8.35 -8.78 -26.85
C GLY A 127 7.41 -7.71 -26.27
N LEU A 128 7.46 -7.49 -24.95
CA LEU A 128 6.67 -6.47 -24.27
C LEU A 128 7.48 -5.17 -24.24
N VAL A 129 7.17 -4.26 -25.17
CA VAL A 129 7.98 -3.06 -25.43
C VAL A 129 7.21 -1.75 -25.28
N THR A 130 5.89 -1.82 -25.04
CA THR A 130 5.03 -0.65 -24.88
C THR A 130 4.56 -0.48 -23.43
N LEU A 131 4.16 0.74 -23.09
CA LEU A 131 3.52 1.02 -21.80
C LEU A 131 2.21 0.24 -21.61
N GLU A 132 1.48 -0.01 -22.71
CA GLU A 132 0.25 -0.79 -22.69
C GLU A 132 0.53 -2.24 -22.29
N ASP A 133 1.61 -2.84 -22.80
CA ASP A 133 2.02 -4.20 -22.44
C ASP A 133 2.27 -4.34 -20.93
N LEU A 134 3.02 -3.40 -20.36
CA LEU A 134 3.28 -3.37 -18.91
C LEU A 134 1.98 -3.18 -18.12
N THR A 135 1.10 -2.32 -18.60
CA THR A 135 -0.19 -2.06 -17.95
C THR A 135 -1.08 -3.30 -17.94
N ARG A 136 -1.07 -4.09 -19.02
CA ARG A 136 -1.79 -5.38 -19.06
C ARG A 136 -1.25 -6.36 -18.01
N LEU A 137 0.07 -6.43 -17.81
CA LEU A 137 0.66 -7.24 -16.74
C LEU A 137 0.18 -6.77 -15.34
N ASN A 138 0.06 -5.46 -15.15
CA ASN A 138 -0.49 -4.89 -13.92
C ASN A 138 -1.98 -5.17 -13.72
N GLN A 139 -2.75 -5.26 -14.80
CA GLN A 139 -4.19 -5.57 -14.76
C GLN A 139 -4.48 -7.05 -14.50
N THR A 140 -3.67 -7.98 -14.99
CA THR A 140 -3.90 -9.43 -14.79
C THR A 140 -3.84 -9.85 -13.31
N ARG A 141 -3.21 -9.06 -12.44
CA ARG A 141 -3.27 -9.22 -10.97
C ARG A 141 -4.34 -8.37 -10.28
N ARG A 142 -4.83 -7.31 -10.93
CA ARG A 142 -6.01 -6.58 -10.46
C ARG A 142 -7.24 -7.39 -10.86
N ALA A 143 -7.66 -8.32 -10.00
CA ALA A 143 -9.10 -8.61 -9.95
C ALA A 143 -9.83 -7.25 -9.86
N PRO A 144 -10.93 -7.03 -10.60
CA PRO A 144 -11.56 -5.72 -10.68
C PRO A 144 -11.86 -5.24 -9.26
N VAL A 145 -11.13 -4.22 -8.83
CA VAL A 145 -11.43 -3.52 -7.58
C VAL A 145 -12.59 -2.59 -7.92
N PRO A 146 -13.78 -2.78 -7.33
CA PRO A 146 -14.88 -1.87 -7.60
C PRO A 146 -14.48 -0.48 -7.09
N VAL A 147 -14.62 0.50 -7.97
CA VAL A 147 -14.40 1.91 -7.67
C VAL A 147 -15.42 2.29 -6.60
N HIS A 148 -14.99 2.63 -5.38
CA HIS A 148 -15.90 3.11 -4.34
C HIS A 148 -15.65 4.59 -4.09
N ASN A 149 -16.71 5.37 -4.31
CA ASN A 149 -16.77 6.80 -4.09
C ASN A 149 -16.49 7.14 -2.63
N ALA A 150 -15.93 8.33 -2.43
CA ALA A 150 -15.47 8.87 -1.16
C ALA A 150 -16.55 8.88 -0.07
N VAL A 151 -16.24 8.39 1.13
CA VAL A 151 -17.02 8.67 2.35
C VAL A 151 -16.11 8.86 3.58
N GLY A 152 -16.32 10.00 4.26
CA GLY A 152 -16.44 10.15 5.71
C GLY A 152 -15.28 9.79 6.64
N ARG A 153 -14.65 10.81 7.24
CA ARG A 153 -13.92 10.67 8.52
C ARG A 153 -14.86 10.14 9.62
N GLY A 154 -14.46 9.12 10.36
CA GLY A 154 -15.22 8.66 11.53
C GLY A 154 -14.35 7.98 12.58
N ARG A 155 -13.94 8.74 13.60
CA ARG A 155 -13.28 8.23 14.83
C ARG A 155 -14.32 7.86 15.89
N SER A 156 -15.47 7.30 15.51
CA SER A 156 -16.53 6.99 16.45
C SER A 156 -17.41 5.83 15.95
N ILE A 157 -17.74 4.93 16.88
CA ILE A 157 -18.77 3.88 16.83
C ILE A 157 -18.38 2.59 16.09
N LEU A 158 -17.67 1.68 16.79
CA LEU A 158 -17.78 0.25 16.51
C LEU A 158 -18.39 -0.42 17.74
N ASP A 159 -19.62 -0.90 17.58
CA ASP A 159 -20.32 -1.69 18.60
C ASP A 159 -19.60 -3.04 18.77
N THR A 160 -19.02 -3.28 19.94
CA THR A 160 -18.30 -4.51 20.29
C THR A 160 -19.23 -5.63 20.75
N SER A 161 -20.54 -5.38 20.86
CA SER A 161 -21.55 -6.36 21.29
C SER A 161 -21.50 -7.65 20.46
N HIS A 162 -21.22 -7.52 19.16
CA HIS A 162 -21.13 -8.65 18.24
C HIS A 162 -19.90 -9.55 18.46
N LEU A 163 -18.86 -9.11 19.18
CA LEU A 163 -17.71 -9.98 19.48
C LEU A 163 -18.10 -11.16 20.39
N ALA A 164 -19.17 -11.01 21.18
CA ALA A 164 -19.64 -12.05 22.10
C ALA A 164 -20.19 -13.28 21.37
N SER A 165 -20.68 -13.13 20.13
CA SER A 165 -21.21 -14.24 19.32
C SER A 165 -20.12 -15.03 18.58
N ILE A 166 -18.89 -14.51 18.50
CA ILE A 166 -17.77 -15.16 17.80
C ILE A 166 -17.14 -16.24 18.71
N PRO A 167 -16.95 -17.48 18.26
CA PRO A 167 -16.39 -18.55 19.10
C PRO A 167 -14.88 -18.40 19.34
N HIS A 168 -14.41 -18.90 20.49
CA HIS A 168 -12.99 -19.14 20.76
C HIS A 168 -12.55 -20.48 20.15
N ALA A 169 -12.52 -20.54 18.82
CA ALA A 169 -12.10 -21.73 18.09
C ALA A 169 -11.30 -21.37 16.84
N PRO A 170 -10.50 -22.30 16.29
CA PRO A 170 -9.92 -22.15 14.98
C PRO A 170 -11.01 -22.08 13.90
N GLY A 171 -10.78 -21.28 12.85
CA GLY A 171 -11.70 -21.21 11.74
C GLY A 171 -11.37 -20.13 10.73
N VAL A 172 -12.30 -19.93 9.80
CA VAL A 172 -12.26 -18.90 8.76
C VAL A 172 -13.38 -17.89 9.05
N TYR A 173 -13.13 -16.62 8.79
CA TYR A 173 -14.12 -15.55 8.92
C TYR A 173 -14.09 -14.66 7.68
N ILE A 174 -15.23 -14.02 7.44
CA ILE A 174 -15.45 -13.11 6.31
C ILE A 174 -15.82 -11.75 6.90
N MET A 175 -15.18 -10.69 6.41
CA MET A 175 -15.66 -9.33 6.62
C MET A 175 -16.43 -8.91 5.37
N ARG A 176 -17.54 -8.23 5.59
CA ARG A 176 -18.41 -7.70 4.54
C ARG A 176 -18.63 -6.22 4.76
N ASP A 177 -18.91 -5.50 3.68
CA ASP A 177 -19.37 -4.11 3.78
C ASP A 177 -20.86 -4.01 4.11
N ALA A 178 -21.35 -2.78 4.27
CA ALA A 178 -22.76 -2.49 4.53
C ALA A 178 -23.67 -2.96 3.39
N ALA A 179 -23.13 -3.20 2.19
CA ALA A 179 -23.82 -3.74 1.03
C ALA A 179 -23.67 -5.28 0.89
N ASP A 180 -23.20 -5.96 1.94
CA ASP A 180 -22.94 -7.42 2.01
C ASP A 180 -21.84 -7.95 1.08
N SER A 181 -21.07 -7.07 0.43
CA SER A 181 -19.97 -7.47 -0.44
C SER A 181 -18.79 -7.96 0.38
N VAL A 182 -18.20 -9.08 -0.03
CA VAL A 182 -17.03 -9.65 0.67
C VAL A 182 -15.81 -8.80 0.41
N ILE A 183 -15.29 -8.20 1.48
CA ILE A 183 -14.10 -7.37 1.45
C ILE A 183 -12.86 -8.17 1.88
N TYR A 184 -12.96 -9.06 2.87
CA TYR A 184 -11.83 -9.83 3.43
C TYR A 184 -12.24 -11.24 3.81
N ILE A 185 -11.31 -12.19 3.62
CA ILE A 185 -11.42 -13.53 4.18
C ILE A 185 -10.15 -13.83 4.97
N GLY A 186 -10.31 -14.12 6.26
CA GLY A 186 -9.23 -14.41 7.18
C GLY A 186 -9.35 -15.78 7.83
N LYS A 187 -8.21 -16.34 8.26
CA LYS A 187 -8.18 -17.56 9.08
C LYS A 187 -7.47 -17.32 10.40
N ALA A 188 -7.95 -17.95 11.47
CA ALA A 188 -7.36 -17.81 12.80
C ALA A 188 -7.35 -19.14 13.56
N ARG A 189 -6.43 -19.25 14.53
CA ARG A 189 -6.44 -20.32 15.54
C ARG A 189 -7.42 -20.03 16.68
N ASP A 190 -7.79 -18.77 16.86
CA ASP A 190 -8.84 -18.30 17.76
C ASP A 190 -9.53 -17.12 17.08
N LEU A 191 -10.76 -17.34 16.62
CA LEU A 191 -11.52 -16.35 15.84
C LEU A 191 -11.83 -15.10 16.66
N ARG A 192 -12.34 -15.24 17.90
CA ARG A 192 -12.68 -14.09 18.73
C ARG A 192 -11.46 -13.20 19.01
N LYS A 193 -10.31 -13.79 19.40
CA LYS A 193 -9.09 -13.02 19.65
C LYS A 193 -8.58 -12.32 18.40
N ARG A 194 -8.63 -13.00 17.25
CA ARG A 194 -8.21 -12.41 15.97
C ARG A 194 -9.11 -11.24 15.59
N VAL A 195 -10.43 -11.41 15.65
CA VAL A 195 -11.36 -10.35 15.25
C VAL A 195 -11.29 -9.17 16.22
N ALA A 196 -11.21 -9.43 17.54
CA ALA A 196 -11.03 -8.40 18.57
C ALA A 196 -9.75 -7.57 18.38
N SER A 197 -8.67 -8.14 17.82
CA SER A 197 -7.41 -7.42 17.58
C SER A 197 -7.53 -6.25 16.59
N TYR A 198 -8.60 -6.22 15.80
CA TYR A 198 -8.88 -5.12 14.89
C TYR A 198 -9.55 -3.93 15.57
N TYR A 199 -10.12 -4.12 16.76
CA TYR A 199 -10.81 -3.08 17.54
C TYR A 199 -9.90 -2.44 18.61
N SER A 200 -8.78 -3.08 18.94
CA SER A 200 -7.82 -2.59 19.96
C SER A 200 -6.61 -1.87 19.39
N GLN A 201 -6.51 -1.74 18.07
CA GLN A 201 -5.43 -1.03 17.39
C GLN A 201 -5.98 0.20 16.65
N PRO A 202 -5.23 1.32 16.59
CA PRO A 202 -5.59 2.41 15.69
C PRO A 202 -5.77 1.86 14.28
N LEU A 203 -6.89 2.19 13.61
CA LEU A 203 -7.11 1.85 12.21
C LEU A 203 -5.87 2.23 11.39
N GLY A 204 -5.21 1.24 10.79
CA GLY A 204 -3.97 1.40 10.04
C GLY A 204 -2.75 0.59 10.52
N TYR A 205 -2.93 -0.48 11.32
CA TYR A 205 -1.80 -1.09 12.03
C TYR A 205 -1.51 -2.58 11.78
N THR A 206 -2.24 -3.24 10.87
CA THR A 206 -1.79 -4.54 10.35
C THR A 206 -1.77 -4.54 8.83
N ARG A 207 -0.56 -4.68 8.25
CA ARG A 207 -0.19 -4.65 6.81
C ARG A 207 -1.07 -5.46 5.83
N LYS A 208 -2.05 -6.24 6.32
CA LYS A 208 -3.02 -7.00 5.52
C LYS A 208 -4.43 -6.40 5.48
N MET A 209 -4.74 -5.41 6.33
CA MET A 209 -6.07 -4.83 6.48
C MET A 209 -6.17 -3.34 6.17
N ASP A 210 -5.04 -2.68 5.89
CA ASP A 210 -5.02 -1.25 5.55
C ASP A 210 -5.82 -0.95 4.27
N GLY A 211 -5.77 -1.84 3.26
CA GLY A 211 -6.50 -1.63 2.00
C GLY A 211 -7.99 -1.96 2.04
N LEU A 212 -8.53 -2.37 3.20
CA LEU A 212 -9.77 -3.14 3.23
C LEU A 212 -10.76 -2.61 4.29
N LEU A 213 -10.27 -2.18 5.45
CA LEU A 213 -11.08 -1.38 6.38
C LEU A 213 -11.25 0.08 5.93
N GLN A 214 -10.41 0.54 4.99
CA GLN A 214 -10.56 1.85 4.35
C GLN A 214 -11.84 1.92 3.48
N THR A 215 -12.46 0.77 3.22
CA THR A 215 -13.69 0.59 2.44
C THR A 215 -14.94 0.39 3.31
N LEU A 216 -14.81 0.26 4.64
CA LEU A 216 -15.92 -0.08 5.56
C LEU A 216 -16.44 1.05 6.45
N ALA A 217 -15.91 2.26 6.33
CA ALA A 217 -16.46 3.42 7.04
C ALA A 217 -17.59 4.08 6.23
N THR A 218 -18.57 3.29 5.78
CA THR A 218 -19.89 3.75 5.33
C THR A 218 -20.95 2.76 5.78
#